data_AF-A0A962QPC7-F1
#
_entry.id   AF-A0A962QPC7-F1
#
_cell.length_a   1.000
_cell.length_b   1.000
_cell.length_c   1.000
_cell.angle_alpha   90.00
_cell.angle_beta   90.00
_cell.angle_gamma   90.00
#
_symmetry.space_group_name_H-M   'P 1'
#
loop_
_entity.id
_entity.type
_entity.pdbx_description
1 polymer ?
#
loop_
_entity_poly.entity_id
_entity_poly.type
_entity_poly.pdbx_seq_one_letter_code
_entity_poly.pdbx_strand_id
1 'polypeptide(L)'
;YWLGESHYVSQHNAEALQAFEVVVSRYPDSTKAPGALFKIGRLQQAAGNNDAARASYEKVLRDYPDSPAAGLARQRLEQSGR
;
A
#
# COMPACT_ATOMS: atom_id res chain seq x y z
N TYR A 1 3.97 10.27 12.94
CA TYR A 1 2.54 9.93 13.02
C TYR A 1 1.70 11.03 12.39
N TRP A 2 1.87 12.29 12.79
CA TRP A 2 1.25 13.46 12.14
C TRP A 2 1.89 13.95 10.83
N LEU A 3 3.02 13.38 10.40
CA LEU A 3 3.67 13.72 9.12
C LEU A 3 3.07 12.97 7.91
N GLY A 4 2.26 11.93 8.15
CA GLY A 4 1.61 11.17 7.08
C GLY A 4 0.23 11.70 6.69
N GLU A 5 -0.37 12.55 7.52
CA GLU A 5 -1.75 13.04 7.35
C GLU A 5 -1.83 14.33 6.52
N SER A 6 -0.70 15.02 6.31
CA SER A 6 -0.63 16.28 5.54
C SER A 6 -0.30 16.07 4.05
N HIS A 7 0.28 14.93 3.66
CA HIS A 7 0.67 14.67 2.27
C HIS A 7 -0.43 14.04 1.40
N TYR A 8 -1.68 14.01 1.87
CA TYR A 8 -2.83 13.69 1.01
C TYR A 8 -3.30 14.89 0.17
N VAL A 9 -2.82 16.12 0.49
CA VAL A 9 -3.26 17.37 -0.16
C VAL A 9 -2.29 17.87 -1.23
N SER A 10 -1.00 17.54 -1.14
CA SER A 10 0.00 18.04 -2.08
C SER A 10 0.62 16.88 -2.83
N GLN A 11 0.14 16.57 -4.05
CA GLN A 11 0.79 16.05 -5.27
C GLN A 11 2.09 15.20 -5.20
N HIS A 12 2.52 14.69 -4.04
CA HIS A 12 3.78 13.99 -3.80
C HIS A 12 3.52 12.50 -3.60
N ASN A 13 2.70 11.91 -4.47
CA ASN A 13 2.46 10.47 -4.49
C ASN A 13 3.78 9.69 -4.63
N ALA A 14 4.77 10.26 -5.32
CA ALA A 14 6.10 9.69 -5.50
C ALA A 14 6.91 9.62 -4.20
N GLU A 15 6.97 10.70 -3.41
CA GLU A 15 7.70 10.68 -2.12
C GLU A 15 7.03 9.75 -1.11
N ALA A 16 5.70 9.74 -1.08
CA ALA A 16 4.95 8.81 -0.23
C ALA A 16 5.24 7.35 -0.61
N LEU A 17 5.28 7.05 -1.92
CA LEU A 17 5.61 5.72 -2.42
C LEU A 17 7.01 5.30 -1.95
N GLN A 18 8.01 6.15 -2.16
CA GLN A 18 9.40 5.89 -1.74
C GLN A 18 9.51 5.67 -0.23
N ALA A 19 8.85 6.50 0.58
CA ALA A 19 8.85 6.34 2.03
C ALA A 19 8.23 5.00 2.46
N PHE A 20 7.13 4.58 1.85
CA PHE A 20 6.53 3.28 2.14
C PHE A 20 7.39 2.12 1.65
N GLU A 21 7.98 2.22 0.45
CA GLU A 21 8.89 1.19 -0.10
C GLU A 21 10.07 0.95 0.84
N VAL A 22 10.66 2.01 1.40
CA VAL A 22 11.72 1.88 2.40
C VAL A 22 11.23 1.12 3.64
N VAL A 23 9.99 1.34 4.08
CA VAL A 23 9.43 0.59 5.23
C VAL A 23 9.28 -0.89 4.91
N VAL A 24 8.71 -1.24 3.75
CA VAL A 24 8.52 -2.66 3.39
C VAL A 24 9.87 -3.34 3.11
N SER A 25 10.85 -2.62 2.58
CA SER A 25 12.18 -3.16 2.27
C SER A 25 13.08 -3.28 3.50
N ARG A 26 13.11 -2.27 4.37
CA ARG A 26 13.99 -2.27 5.56
C ARG A 26 13.38 -2.93 6.78
N TYR A 27 12.05 -2.88 6.89
CA TYR A 27 11.32 -3.35 8.07
C TYR A 27 10.19 -4.31 7.70
N PRO A 28 10.44 -5.39 6.92
CA PRO A 28 9.39 -6.30 6.47
C PRO A 28 8.65 -7.00 7.63
N ASP A 29 9.31 -7.21 8.78
CA ASP A 29 8.71 -7.86 9.94
C ASP A 29 7.90 -6.89 10.84
N SER A 30 7.95 -5.59 10.55
CA SER A 30 7.22 -4.61 11.35
C SER A 30 5.72 -4.77 11.15
N THR A 31 4.95 -4.61 12.22
CA THR A 31 3.48 -4.47 12.17
C THR A 31 3.01 -3.32 11.26
N LYS A 32 3.90 -2.40 10.88
CA LYS A 32 3.61 -1.31 9.92
C LYS A 32 3.85 -1.70 8.46
N ALA A 33 4.65 -2.73 8.18
CA ALA A 33 4.97 -3.19 6.84
C ALA A 33 3.72 -3.53 5.99
N PRO A 34 2.75 -4.34 6.49
CA PRO A 34 1.53 -4.62 5.74
C PRO A 34 0.73 -3.36 5.40
N GLY A 35 0.64 -2.42 6.35
CA GLY A 35 -0.05 -1.15 6.14
C GLY A 35 0.66 -0.23 5.12
N ALA A 36 2.00 -0.23 5.12
CA ALA A 36 2.79 0.50 4.14
C ALA A 36 2.62 -0.10 2.73
N LEU A 37 2.70 -1.42 2.61
CA LEU A 37 2.52 -2.12 1.33
C LEU A 37 1.12 -1.92 0.73
N PHE A 38 0.07 -1.92 1.57
CA PHE A 38 -1.27 -1.56 1.11
C PHE A 38 -1.36 -0.11 0.61
N LYS A 39 -0.70 0.83 1.28
CA LYS A 39 -0.65 2.24 0.85
C LYS A 39 0.10 2.41 -0.47
N ILE A 40 1.18 1.66 -0.71
CA ILE A 40 1.88 1.59 -2.01
C ILE A 40 0.88 1.21 -3.11
N GLY A 41 0.11 0.13 -2.91
CA GLY A 41 -0.92 -0.28 -3.87
C GLY A 41 -1.95 0.81 -4.14
N ARG A 42 -2.40 1.52 -3.09
CA ARG A 42 -3.33 2.65 -3.25
C ARG A 42 -2.75 3.81 -4.05
N LEU A 43 -1.48 4.15 -3.83
CA LEU A 43 -0.79 5.21 -4.57
C LEU A 43 -0.62 4.84 -6.05
N GLN A 44 -0.26 3.59 -6.32
CA GLN A 44 -0.16 3.07 -7.69
C GLN A 44 -1.53 3.10 -8.39
N GLN A 45 -2.60 2.72 -7.70
CA GLN A 45 -3.96 2.79 -8.21
C GLN A 45 -4.37 4.23 -8.53
N ALA A 46 -4.06 5.17 -7.63
CA ALA A 46 -4.32 6.59 -7.84
C ALA A 46 -3.49 7.18 -9.00
N ALA A 47 -2.32 6.60 -9.29
CA ALA A 47 -1.50 6.95 -10.45
C ALA A 47 -1.99 6.29 -11.76
N GLY A 48 -3.08 5.51 -11.74
CA GLY A 48 -3.60 4.78 -12.91
C GLY A 48 -2.89 3.44 -13.17
N ASN A 49 -1.89 3.08 -12.36
CA ASN A 49 -1.13 1.84 -12.47
C ASN A 49 -1.86 0.71 -11.75
N ASN A 50 -3.01 0.29 -12.31
CA ASN A 50 -3.86 -0.74 -11.73
C ASN A 50 -3.15 -2.10 -11.61
N ASP A 51 -2.28 -2.46 -12.56
CA ASP A 51 -1.52 -3.71 -12.52
C ASP A 51 -0.55 -3.74 -11.34
N ALA A 52 0.25 -2.68 -11.17
CA ALA A 52 1.16 -2.53 -10.04
C ALA A 52 0.40 -2.49 -8.70
N ALA A 53 -0.74 -1.79 -8.65
CA ALA A 53 -1.59 -1.78 -7.48
C ALA A 53 -2.06 -3.17 -7.08
N ARG A 54 -2.50 -3.96 -8.08
CA ARG A 54 -2.92 -5.35 -7.89
C ARG A 54 -1.79 -6.19 -7.32
N ALA A 55 -0.60 -6.11 -7.92
CA ALA A 55 0.57 -6.83 -7.44
C ALA A 55 0.94 -6.47 -5.99
N SER A 56 0.84 -5.19 -5.61
CA SER A 56 1.07 -4.74 -4.24
C SER A 56 0.04 -5.32 -3.26
N TYR A 57 -1.25 -5.29 -3.62
CA TYR A 57 -2.30 -5.88 -2.80
C TYR A 57 -2.16 -7.40 -2.67
N GLU A 58 -1.89 -8.11 -3.77
CA GLU A 58 -1.62 -9.56 -3.76
C GLU A 58 -0.41 -9.89 -2.88
N LYS A 59 0.62 -9.04 -2.89
CA LYS A 59 1.77 -9.18 -1.99
C LYS A 59 1.38 -9.01 -0.53
N VAL A 60 0.46 -8.09 -0.18
CA VAL A 60 -0.07 -8.01 1.19
C VAL A 60 -0.74 -9.32 1.60
N LEU A 61 -1.54 -9.91 0.71
CA LEU A 61 -2.24 -11.17 1.01
C LEU A 61 -1.31 -12.35 1.18
N ARG A 62 -0.19 -12.36 0.43
CA ARG A 62 0.78 -13.44 0.45
C ARG A 62 1.76 -13.34 1.62
N ASP A 63 2.35 -12.17 1.82
CA ASP A 63 3.36 -11.95 2.87
C ASP A 63 2.72 -11.67 4.24
N TYR A 64 1.52 -11.09 4.27
CA TYR A 64 0.85 -10.66 5.50
C TYR A 64 -0.63 -11.07 5.60
N PRO A 65 -0.97 -12.37 5.43
CA PRO A 65 -2.36 -12.84 5.36
C PRO A 65 -3.20 -12.53 6.62
N ASP A 66 -2.59 -12.51 7.80
CA ASP A 66 -3.26 -12.25 9.08
C ASP A 66 -3.32 -10.77 9.45
N SER A 67 -2.76 -9.88 8.62
CA SER A 67 -2.77 -8.46 8.89
C SER A 67 -4.12 -7.81 8.55
N PRO A 68 -4.53 -6.74 9.25
CA PRO A 68 -5.72 -5.99 8.86
C PRO A 68 -5.62 -5.39 7.45
N ALA A 69 -4.39 -5.17 6.96
CA ALA A 69 -4.16 -4.73 5.59
C ALA A 69 -4.54 -5.79 4.55
N ALA A 70 -4.45 -7.09 4.87
CA ALA A 70 -4.87 -8.15 3.97
C ALA A 70 -6.39 -8.12 3.73
N GLY A 71 -7.20 -7.91 4.77
CA GLY A 71 -8.64 -7.73 4.60
C GLY A 71 -8.97 -6.56 3.65
N LEU A 72 -8.29 -5.43 3.86
CA LEU A 72 -8.44 -4.25 2.99
C LEU A 72 -7.95 -4.51 1.55
N ALA A 73 -6.83 -5.21 1.39
CA ALA A 73 -6.26 -5.55 0.09
C ALA A 73 -7.21 -6.46 -0.72
N ARG A 74 -7.81 -7.50 -0.10
CA ARG A 74 -8.83 -8.33 -0.76
C ARG A 74 -9.98 -7.48 -1.28
N GLN A 75 -10.53 -6.63 -0.41
CA GLN A 75 -11.66 -5.78 -0.76
C GLN A 75 -11.32 -4.81 -1.92
N ARG A 76 -10.06 -4.36 -2.05
CA ARG A 76 -9.63 -3.54 -3.18
C ARG A 76 -9.53 -4.35 -4.46
N LEU A 77 -8.93 -5.52 -4.41
CA LEU A 77 -8.83 -6.43 -5.57
C LEU A 77 -10.22 -6.78 -6.13
N GLU A 78 -11.18 -7.04 -5.24
CA GLU A 78 -12.57 -7.35 -5.63
C GLU A 78 -13.28 -6.15 -6.27
N GLN A 79 -13.03 -4.92 -5.80
CA GLN A 79 -13.62 -3.71 -6.36
C GLN A 79 -13.00 -3.30 -7.71
N SER A 80 -11.72 -3.60 -7.92
CA SER A 80 -11.02 -3.28 -9.18
C SER A 80 -11.35 -4.22 -10.34
N GLY A 81 -12.11 -5.30 -10.09
CA GLY A 81 -12.52 -6.28 -11.10
C GLY A 81 -14.01 -6.24 -11.49
N ARG A 82 -14.77 -5.23 -11.05
CA ARG A 82 -16.18 -5.03 -11.45
C ARG A 82 -16.35 -3.99 -12.55
#